data_AF-Q185G9-F1
#
_entry.id   AF-Q185G9-F1
#
_cell.length_a   1.000
_cell.length_b   1.000
_cell.length_c   1.000
_cell.angle_alpha   90.00
_cell.angle_beta   90.00
_cell.angle_gamma   90.00
#
_symmetry.space_group_name_H-M   'P 1'
#
loop_
_entity.id
_entity.type
_entity.pdbx_description
1 polymer ?
#
loop_
_entity_poly.entity_id
_entity_poly.type
_entity_poly.pdbx_seq_one_letter_code
_entity_poly.pdbx_strand_id
1 'polypeptide(L)'
;MKNELMMFEGKEIEVFEFEGRILFNSKDVANCLDIKNVNENIILMNEKQVVKLRNSDISNTDIRKLNNAGENFLTESGVYKLIFKSRKEEAERFQDWISDEVLPSIRQTGAYITNNVIPKS
;
A
#
# COMPACT_ATOMS: atom_id res chain seq x y z
N MET A 1 -1.86 14.54 12.06
CA MET A 1 -3.05 14.15 11.28
C MET A 1 -3.63 12.88 11.90
N LYS A 2 -4.92 12.65 11.72
CA LYS A 2 -5.71 11.61 12.40
C LYS A 2 -5.37 10.22 11.83
N ASN A 3 -5.54 9.14 12.60
CA ASN A 3 -5.60 7.79 12.02
C ASN A 3 -6.72 7.77 10.96
N GLU A 4 -6.45 7.30 9.76
CA GLU A 4 -7.44 7.23 8.68
C GLU A 4 -7.66 5.77 8.29
N LEU A 5 -8.93 5.34 8.30
CA LEU A 5 -9.32 4.06 7.75
C LEU A 5 -9.66 4.27 6.29
N MET A 6 -8.86 3.67 5.40
CA MET A 6 -9.17 3.60 3.99
C MET A 6 -10.07 2.39 3.75
N MET A 7 -11.15 2.58 3.00
CA MET A 7 -12.06 1.50 2.60
C MET A 7 -11.75 1.08 1.17
N PHE A 8 -11.45 -0.21 0.97
CA PHE A 8 -11.24 -0.81 -0.35
C PHE A 8 -12.01 -2.14 -0.42
N GLU A 9 -12.91 -2.30 -1.39
CA GLU A 9 -13.70 -3.53 -1.57
C GLU A 9 -14.44 -3.98 -0.30
N GLY A 10 -14.98 -3.05 0.49
CA GLY A 10 -15.66 -3.39 1.74
C GLY A 10 -14.74 -3.74 2.91
N LYS A 11 -13.42 -3.65 2.73
CA LYS A 11 -12.42 -3.94 3.75
C LYS A 11 -11.73 -2.65 4.20
N GLU A 12 -11.58 -2.53 5.51
CA GLU A 12 -10.87 -1.42 6.13
C GLU A 12 -9.37 -1.69 6.12
N ILE A 13 -8.60 -0.66 5.81
CA ILE A 13 -7.14 -0.64 5.83
C ILE A 13 -6.71 0.45 6.81
N GLU A 14 -5.94 0.07 7.83
CA GLU A 14 -5.29 1.02 8.74
C GLU A 14 -4.21 1.81 7.99
N VAL A 15 -4.35 3.13 7.94
CA VAL A 15 -3.45 4.06 7.24
C VAL A 15 -3.10 5.24 8.14
N PHE A 16 -1.82 5.61 8.15
CA PHE A 16 -1.37 6.79 8.88
C PHE A 16 -0.11 7.39 8.26
N GLU A 17 0.12 8.66 8.58
CA GLU A 17 1.34 9.35 8.20
C GLU A 17 2.43 9.16 9.27
N PHE A 18 3.64 8.81 8.83
CA PHE A 18 4.82 8.72 9.66
C PHE A 18 6.03 9.26 8.90
N GLU A 19 6.72 10.25 9.47
CA GLU A 19 7.90 10.89 8.87
C GLU A 19 7.67 11.38 7.43
N GLY A 20 6.49 11.95 7.16
CA GLY A 20 6.12 12.45 5.83
C GLY A 20 5.81 11.35 4.80
N ARG A 21 5.62 10.11 5.24
CA ARG A 21 5.22 8.97 4.40
C ARG A 21 3.88 8.43 4.86
N ILE A 22 3.02 8.11 3.90
CA ILE A 22 1.80 7.34 4.17
C ILE A 22 2.17 5.86 4.29
N LEU A 23 1.77 5.25 5.40
CA LEU A 23 2.00 3.86 5.74
C LEU A 23 0.68 3.10 5.84
N PHE A 24 0.67 1.87 5.32
CA PHE A 24 -0.48 0.99 5.27
C PHE A 24 -0.20 -0.28 6.08
N ASN A 25 -1.15 -0.73 6.89
CA ASN A 25 -0.99 -2.00 7.60
C ASN A 25 -0.85 -3.16 6.60
N SER A 26 0.25 -3.90 6.70
CA SER A 26 0.55 -4.94 5.71
C SER A 26 -0.46 -6.10 5.71
N LYS A 27 -1.05 -6.43 6.87
CA LYS A 27 -2.03 -7.51 6.97
C LYS A 27 -3.36 -7.10 6.37
N ASP A 28 -3.80 -5.87 6.60
CA ASP A 28 -5.05 -5.36 6.05
C ASP A 28 -4.98 -5.31 4.52
N VAL A 29 -3.86 -4.80 3.97
CA VAL A 29 -3.61 -4.79 2.52
C VAL A 29 -3.59 -6.21 1.96
N ALA A 30 -2.95 -7.17 2.63
CA ALA A 30 -2.92 -8.56 2.19
C ALA A 30 -4.30 -9.22 2.22
N ASN A 31 -5.07 -9.00 3.29
CA ASN A 31 -6.46 -9.47 3.39
C ASN A 31 -7.30 -8.88 2.27
N CYS A 32 -7.09 -7.61 1.96
CA CYS A 32 -7.75 -6.91 0.87
C CYS A 32 -7.47 -7.56 -0.49
N LEU A 33 -6.21 -7.92 -0.72
CA LEU A 33 -5.70 -8.50 -1.97
C LEU A 33 -5.82 -10.03 -2.04
N ASP A 34 -6.45 -10.68 -1.07
CA ASP A 34 -6.55 -12.15 -0.92
C ASP A 34 -5.17 -12.85 -0.92
N ILE A 35 -4.17 -12.19 -0.33
CA ILE A 35 -2.83 -12.72 -0.17
C ILE A 35 -2.76 -13.46 1.16
N LYS A 36 -2.71 -14.80 1.10
CA LYS A 36 -2.73 -15.67 2.29
C LYS A 36 -1.59 -15.42 3.27
N ASN A 37 -0.36 -15.22 2.76
CA ASN A 37 0.82 -15.01 3.60
C ASN A 37 1.59 -13.77 3.14
N VAL A 38 1.34 -12.65 3.81
CA VAL A 38 2.03 -11.39 3.51
C VAL A 38 3.52 -11.44 3.86
N ASN A 39 3.92 -12.22 4.87
CA ASN A 39 5.30 -12.25 5.34
C ASN A 39 6.25 -12.83 4.28
N GLU A 40 5.82 -13.82 3.50
CA GLU A 40 6.59 -14.35 2.36
C GLU A 40 6.93 -13.26 1.33
N ASN A 41 6.04 -12.28 1.16
CA ASN A 41 6.26 -11.15 0.26
C ASN A 41 7.11 -10.06 0.91
N ILE A 42 6.87 -9.76 2.19
CA ILE A 42 7.62 -8.74 2.95
C ILE A 42 9.11 -9.07 3.04
N ILE A 43 9.48 -10.34 3.21
CA ILE A 43 10.90 -10.75 3.30
C ILE A 43 11.68 -10.37 2.02
N LEU A 44 10.99 -10.23 0.88
CA LEU A 44 11.56 -9.84 -0.41
C LEU A 44 11.48 -8.33 -0.68
N MET A 45 11.02 -7.53 0.28
CA MET A 45 10.89 -6.08 0.18
C MET A 45 12.13 -5.37 0.75
N ASN A 46 12.44 -4.20 0.18
CA ASN A 46 13.47 -3.33 0.71
C ASN A 46 12.87 -2.28 1.67
N GLU A 47 13.73 -1.49 2.30
CA GLU A 47 13.36 -0.42 3.24
C GLU A 47 12.49 0.70 2.65
N LYS A 48 12.43 0.83 1.32
CA LYS A 48 11.54 1.79 0.63
C LYS A 48 10.13 1.23 0.45
N GLN A 49 9.95 -0.08 0.62
CA GLN A 49 8.71 -0.81 0.39
C GLN A 49 8.05 -1.23 1.71
N VAL A 50 8.85 -1.61 2.70
CA VAL A 50 8.37 -2.02 4.01
C VAL A 50 9.15 -1.33 5.12
N VAL A 51 8.44 -0.89 6.15
CA VAL A 51 9.00 -0.32 7.37
C VAL A 51 8.48 -1.13 8.54
N LYS A 52 9.38 -1.53 9.44
CA LYS A 52 8.99 -2.16 10.70
C LYS A 52 8.99 -1.11 11.80
N LEU A 53 7.83 -0.88 12.42
CA LEU A 53 7.66 0.11 13.49
C LEU A 53 7.30 -0.57 14.80
N ARG A 54 7.98 -0.17 15.88
CA ARG A 54 7.69 -0.53 17.26
C ARG A 54 6.86 0.55 17.91
N ASN A 55 6.26 0.22 19.06
CA ASN A 55 5.52 1.20 19.85
C ASN A 55 6.37 2.41 20.28
N SER A 56 7.69 2.24 20.46
CA SER A 56 8.62 3.34 20.76
C SER A 56 8.75 4.35 19.63
N ASP A 57 8.60 3.91 18.39
CA ASP A 57 8.90 4.70 17.20
C ASP A 57 7.75 5.67 16.89
N ILE A 58 6.54 5.33 17.33
CA ILE A 58 5.28 6.03 17.02
C ILE A 58 4.71 6.85 18.18
N SER A 59 5.57 7.24 19.13
CA SER A 59 5.16 7.92 20.36
C SER A 59 4.35 9.22 20.18
N ASN A 60 4.48 9.88 19.02
CA ASN A 60 3.78 11.12 18.68
C ASN A 60 2.84 10.98 17.46
N THR A 61 2.48 9.76 17.10
CA THR A 61 1.61 9.48 15.95
C THR A 61 0.21 9.13 16.45
N ASP A 62 -0.82 9.61 15.74
CA ASP A 62 -2.22 9.31 16.09
C ASP A 62 -2.61 7.93 15.55
N ILE A 63 -2.10 6.87 16.17
CA ILE A 63 -2.40 5.48 15.83
C ILE A 63 -2.59 4.64 17.10
N ARG A 64 -3.16 3.44 16.96
CA ARG A 64 -3.21 2.48 18.07
C ARG A 64 -1.82 2.11 18.56
N LYS A 65 -1.73 1.61 19.79
CA LYS A 65 -0.49 1.01 20.30
C LYS A 65 -0.05 -0.15 19.41
N LEU A 66 1.23 -0.17 19.11
CA LEU A 66 1.86 -1.24 18.33
C LEU A 66 2.44 -2.30 19.27
N ASN A 67 2.74 -3.47 18.72
CA ASN A 67 3.55 -4.45 19.43
C ASN A 67 4.97 -3.90 19.69
N ASN A 68 5.49 -4.09 20.90
CA ASN A 68 6.87 -3.72 21.25
C ASN A 68 7.92 -4.47 20.40
N ALA A 69 7.62 -5.68 19.92
CA ALA A 69 8.46 -6.44 18.99
C ALA A 69 8.43 -5.89 17.54
N GLY A 70 7.51 -4.97 17.26
CA GLY A 70 7.31 -4.27 16.00
C GLY A 70 6.35 -4.94 15.03
N GLU A 71 5.69 -4.12 14.21
CA GLU A 71 4.74 -4.50 13.17
C GLU A 71 5.23 -3.96 11.81
N ASN A 72 4.92 -4.69 10.73
CA ASN A 72 5.33 -4.30 9.38
C ASN A 72 4.24 -3.45 8.72
N PHE A 73 4.64 -2.30 8.20
CA PHE A 73 3.80 -1.41 7.41
C PHE A 73 4.39 -1.24 6.02
N LEU A 74 3.52 -1.13 5.03
CA LEU A 74 3.89 -0.91 3.65
C LEU A 74 3.91 0.58 3.38
N THR A 75 4.89 1.03 2.60
CA THR A 75 4.75 2.29 1.88
C THR A 75 3.83 2.07 0.68
N GLU A 76 3.48 3.14 -0.02
CA GLU A 76 2.77 3.04 -1.31
C GLU A 76 3.49 2.10 -2.30
N SER A 77 4.83 2.15 -2.36
CA SER A 77 5.63 1.24 -3.20
C SER A 77 5.49 -0.23 -2.77
N GLY A 78 5.37 -0.49 -1.46
CA GLY A 78 5.09 -1.82 -0.92
C GLY A 78 3.71 -2.33 -1.29
N VAL A 79 2.69 -1.46 -1.24
CA VAL A 79 1.32 -1.78 -1.67
C VAL A 79 1.30 -2.19 -3.14
N TYR A 80 1.91 -1.41 -4.04
CA TYR A 80 1.98 -1.78 -5.47
C TYR A 80 2.65 -3.12 -5.70
N LYS A 81 3.71 -3.43 -4.95
CA LYS A 81 4.38 -4.72 -5.04
C LYS A 81 3.49 -5.88 -4.63
N LEU A 82 2.56 -5.69 -3.69
CA LEU A 82 1.54 -6.70 -3.37
C LEU A 82 0.43 -6.77 -4.41
N ILE A 83 0.01 -5.64 -4.98
CA ILE A 83 -1.01 -5.62 -6.05
C ILE A 83 -0.55 -6.48 -7.23
N PHE A 84 0.71 -6.33 -7.67
CA PHE A 84 1.33 -7.16 -8.72
C PHE A 84 1.47 -8.67 -8.38
N LYS A 85 1.11 -9.09 -7.16
CA LYS A 85 1.09 -10.49 -6.73
C LYS A 85 -0.31 -11.04 -6.51
N SER A 86 -1.31 -10.16 -6.39
CA SER A 86 -2.70 -10.55 -6.23
C SER A 86 -3.24 -11.13 -7.54
N ARG A 87 -4.22 -12.02 -7.42
CA ARG A 87 -4.98 -12.57 -8.55
C ARG A 87 -6.43 -12.09 -8.57
N LYS A 88 -6.76 -11.07 -7.76
CA LYS A 88 -8.10 -10.48 -7.72
C LYS A 88 -8.36 -9.70 -8.99
N GLU A 89 -9.58 -9.73 -9.50
CA GLU A 89 -9.98 -8.98 -10.70
C GLU A 89 -9.73 -7.47 -10.55
N GLU A 90 -9.93 -6.90 -9.35
CA GLU A 90 -9.60 -5.49 -9.06
C GLU A 90 -8.10 -5.21 -9.20
N ALA A 91 -7.26 -6.13 -8.73
CA ALA A 91 -5.82 -6.00 -8.82
C ALA A 91 -5.35 -6.14 -10.27
N GLU A 92 -5.91 -7.10 -11.03
CA GLU A 92 -5.63 -7.23 -12.47
C GLU A 92 -6.05 -5.97 -13.24
N ARG A 93 -7.24 -5.41 -12.98
CA ARG A 93 -7.69 -4.15 -13.61
C ARG A 93 -6.75 -2.98 -13.33
N PHE A 94 -6.24 -2.88 -12.11
CA PHE A 94 -5.24 -1.86 -11.77
C PHE A 94 -3.90 -2.11 -12.48
N GLN A 95 -3.46 -3.38 -12.56
CA GLN A 95 -2.24 -3.76 -13.27
C GLN A 95 -2.34 -3.44 -14.76
N ASP A 96 -3.44 -3.80 -15.40
CA ASP A 96 -3.74 -3.53 -16.82
C ASP A 96 -3.75 -2.02 -17.09
N TRP A 97 -4.41 -1.24 -16.24
CA TRP A 97 -4.41 0.22 -16.37
C TRP A 97 -2.99 0.81 -16.26
N ILE A 98 -2.17 0.32 -15.33
CA ILE A 98 -0.76 0.73 -15.25
C ILE A 98 0.01 0.34 -16.51
N SER A 99 -0.11 -0.91 -16.99
CA SER A 99 0.69 -1.43 -18.10
C SER A 99 0.28 -0.88 -19.46
N ASP A 100 -1.01 -0.60 -19.65
CA ASP A 100 -1.58 -0.28 -20.95
C ASP A 100 -1.72 1.24 -21.14
N GLU A 101 -1.89 1.99 -20.06
CA GLU A 101 -2.12 3.44 -20.10
C GLU A 101 -0.98 4.24 -19.46
N VAL A 102 -0.72 4.01 -18.16
CA VAL A 102 0.17 4.86 -17.37
C VAL A 102 1.62 4.74 -17.84
N LEU A 103 2.19 3.53 -17.83
CA LEU A 103 3.58 3.31 -18.20
C LEU A 103 3.87 3.68 -19.67
N PRO A 104 3.00 3.34 -20.65
CA PRO A 104 3.18 3.80 -22.02
C PRO A 104 3.12 5.32 -22.16
N SER A 105 2.23 6.01 -21.42
CA SER A 105 2.17 7.49 -21.43
C SER A 105 3.45 8.10 -20.87
N ILE A 106 3.93 7.62 -19.73
CA ILE A 106 5.18 8.10 -19.11
C ILE A 106 6.36 7.86 -20.06
N ARG A 107 6.45 6.67 -20.67
CA ARG A 107 7.53 6.35 -21.62
C ARG A 107 7.53 7.29 -22.83
N GLN A 108 6.35 7.66 -23.33
CA GLN A 108 6.22 8.48 -24.55
C GLN A 108 6.38 9.98 -24.29
N THR A 109 5.85 10.48 -23.17
CA THR A 109 5.72 11.92 -22.92
C THR A 109 6.58 12.42 -21.77
N GLY A 110 7.21 11.51 -21.01
CA GLY A 110 7.94 11.81 -19.79
C GLY A 110 7.04 12.03 -18.56
N ALA A 111 5.71 12.00 -18.72
CA ALA A 111 4.77 12.20 -17.63
C ALA A 111 3.47 11.40 -17.84
N TYR A 112 2.67 11.29 -16.79
CA TYR A 112 1.26 10.91 -16.89
C TYR A 112 0.45 12.07 -16.32
N ILE A 113 -0.31 12.75 -17.19
CA ILE A 113 -1.14 13.90 -16.82
C ILE A 113 -2.59 13.44 -16.91
N THR A 114 -3.23 13.30 -15.76
CA THR A 114 -4.65 12.93 -15.67
C THR A 114 -5.48 14.22 -15.56
N ASN A 115 -6.51 14.37 -16.39
CA ASN A 115 -7.47 15.47 -16.30
C ASN A 115 -8.67 15.12 -15.38
N ASN A 116 -8.42 14.33 -14.33
CA ASN A 116 -9.37 13.60 -13.45
C ASN A 116 -9.79 12.22 -13.99
N VAL A 117 -9.21 11.14 -13.44
CA VAL A 117 -9.81 9.81 -13.50
C VAL A 117 -9.51 9.06 -12.20
N ILE A 118 -10.56 8.80 -11.41
CA ILE A 118 -10.54 7.73 -10.40
C ILE A 118 -10.45 6.42 -11.18
N PRO A 119 -9.54 5.48 -10.85
CA PRO A 119 -9.47 4.18 -11.51
C PRO A 119 -10.87 3.58 -11.59
N LYS A 120 -11.29 3.08 -12.76
CA LYS A 120 -12.61 2.46 -12.92
C LYS A 120 -12.71 1.28 -11.95
N SER A 121 -13.49 1.48 -10.87
CA SER A 121 -13.92 0.47 -9.89
C SER A 121 -14.72 -0.65 -10.53
#